data_AF-A0A812YNL8-F1
#
_entry.id   AF-A0A812YNL8-F1
#
_cell.length_a   1.000
_cell.length_b   1.000
_cell.length_c   1.000
_cell.angle_alpha   90.00
_cell.angle_beta   90.00
_cell.angle_gamma   90.00
#
_symmetry.space_group_name_H-M   'P 1'
#
loop_
_entity.id
_entity.type
_entity.pdbx_description
1 polymer ?
#
loop_
_entity_poly.entity_id
_entity_poly.type
_entity_poly.pdbx_seq_one_letter_code
_entity_poly.pdbx_strand_id
1 'polypeptide(L)'
;HRVFGQRGPEGQVTCMAAFGAATSKFGLVAIGCKSGTVQLFRAQDLLQEKQTPVTLNAAEEPPQGTQEVTSLEFLEQGSRVVLFACTSNAVCSWQVCDQNGGNQELRLLNADSTGGASAGCTCIFPGMNALLVAKADAVFAYDPQEGNMSAMPLDGEKVILKRFKSYFAVVTADSAALPAFSSTPSSMPKQT
;
A
#
# COMPACT_ATOMS: atom_id res chain seq x y z
N HIS A 1 36.93 -4.44 4.05
CA HIS A 1 35.79 -4.32 4.98
C HIS A 1 34.52 -4.64 4.21
N ARG A 2 33.90 -5.82 4.45
CA ARG A 2 32.58 -6.13 3.88
C ARG A 2 31.54 -5.42 4.74
N VAL A 3 30.77 -4.51 4.15
CA VAL A 3 29.83 -3.60 4.83
C VAL A 3 28.46 -4.25 5.09
N PHE A 4 28.20 -5.46 4.59
CA PHE A 4 26.93 -6.15 4.78
C PHE A 4 27.13 -7.60 5.20
N GLY A 5 26.77 -7.90 6.45
CA GLY A 5 26.59 -9.26 6.96
C GLY A 5 25.40 -9.93 6.27
N GLN A 6 25.50 -11.25 6.10
CA GLN A 6 24.73 -12.07 5.15
C GLN A 6 23.26 -12.33 5.48
N ARG A 7 22.60 -11.54 6.33
CA ARG A 7 21.17 -11.68 6.62
C ARG A 7 20.43 -10.42 6.22
N GLY A 8 20.21 -10.29 4.91
CA GLY A 8 19.17 -9.40 4.38
C GLY A 8 17.77 -9.94 4.73
N PRO A 9 16.70 -9.19 4.39
CA PRO A 9 15.33 -9.64 4.60
C PRO A 9 15.15 -11.08 4.10
N GLU A 10 14.59 -11.96 4.94
CA GLU A 10 14.14 -13.29 4.52
C GLU A 10 12.97 -13.12 3.52
N GLY A 11 13.30 -12.94 2.24
CA GLY A 11 12.31 -12.79 1.17
C GLY A 11 12.75 -11.84 0.05
N GLN A 12 12.15 -12.01 -1.12
CA GLN A 12 12.30 -11.08 -2.23
C GLN A 12 11.61 -9.76 -1.90
N VAL A 13 12.37 -8.67 -1.83
CA VAL A 13 11.86 -7.31 -1.58
C VAL A 13 11.01 -6.84 -2.77
N THR A 14 9.85 -6.27 -2.50
CA THR A 14 8.90 -5.75 -3.50
C THR A 14 8.70 -4.24 -3.40
N CYS A 15 8.72 -3.69 -2.20
CA CYS A 15 8.60 -2.26 -1.95
C CYS A 15 9.30 -1.86 -0.64
N MET A 16 9.51 -0.56 -0.46
CA MET A 16 10.12 0.00 0.74
C MET A 16 9.57 1.40 0.99
N ALA A 17 9.39 1.73 2.26
CA ALA A 17 9.07 3.07 2.71
C ALA A 17 10.03 3.50 3.82
N ALA A 18 10.36 4.78 3.86
CA ALA A 18 11.14 5.36 4.93
C ALA A 18 10.38 6.52 5.55
N PHE A 19 10.40 6.60 6.88
CA PHE A 19 9.90 7.73 7.64
C PHE A 19 11.06 8.35 8.41
N GLY A 20 11.17 9.67 8.33
CA GLY A 20 12.09 10.45 9.15
C GLY A 20 11.42 11.76 9.51
N ALA A 21 11.22 12.01 10.81
CA ALA A 21 10.67 13.29 11.22
C ALA A 21 11.76 14.36 11.06
N ALA A 22 11.44 15.48 10.42
CA ALA A 22 12.40 16.55 10.11
C ALA A 22 13.13 17.11 11.36
N THR A 23 12.56 16.92 12.54
CA THR A 23 13.03 17.45 13.82
C THR A 23 13.51 16.39 14.81
N SER A 24 13.43 15.09 14.48
CA SER A 24 13.78 14.03 15.42
C SER A 24 14.94 13.16 14.92
N LYS A 25 15.71 12.58 15.85
CA LYS A 25 16.70 11.54 15.55
C LYS A 25 16.07 10.16 15.31
N PHE A 26 14.75 10.12 15.11
CA PHE A 26 13.98 8.90 14.95
C PHE A 26 13.61 8.72 13.47
N GLY A 27 13.89 7.53 12.97
CA GLY A 27 13.55 7.14 11.62
C GLY A 27 13.15 5.67 11.60
N LEU A 28 12.26 5.34 10.67
CA LEU A 28 11.79 3.99 10.41
C LEU A 28 12.04 3.65 8.95
N VAL A 29 12.35 2.38 8.70
CA VAL A 29 12.42 1.80 7.36
C VAL A 29 11.54 0.56 7.37
N ALA A 30 10.51 0.55 6.53
CA ALA A 30 9.66 -0.61 6.31
C ALA A 30 10.02 -1.25 4.97
N ILE A 31 10.19 -2.56 4.96
CA ILE A 31 10.50 -3.35 3.76
C ILE A 31 9.36 -4.34 3.54
N GLY A 32 8.75 -4.29 2.37
CA GLY A 32 7.69 -5.20 1.96
C GLY A 32 8.28 -6.35 1.15
N CYS A 33 7.82 -7.56 1.42
CA CYS A 33 8.31 -8.77 0.78
C CYS A 33 7.23 -9.45 -0.05
N LYS A 34 7.67 -10.24 -1.04
CA LYS A 34 6.79 -11.11 -1.85
C LYS A 34 6.00 -12.14 -1.04
N SER A 35 6.51 -12.51 0.13
CA SER A 35 5.84 -13.38 1.10
C SER A 35 4.62 -12.76 1.78
N GLY A 36 4.38 -11.46 1.62
CA GLY A 36 3.34 -10.73 2.37
C GLY A 36 3.76 -10.29 3.76
N THR A 37 5.04 -10.46 4.08
CA THR A 37 5.60 -9.94 5.32
C THR A 37 6.14 -8.53 5.12
N VAL A 38 6.05 -7.74 6.18
CA VAL A 38 6.67 -6.42 6.29
C VAL A 38 7.71 -6.48 7.38
N GLN A 39 8.93 -6.06 7.07
CA GLN A 39 10.01 -5.95 8.03
C GLN A 39 10.22 -4.49 8.40
N LEU A 40 9.99 -4.15 9.67
CA LEU A 40 10.16 -2.80 10.18
C LEU A 40 11.48 -2.68 10.95
N PHE A 41 12.31 -1.75 10.50
CA PHE A 41 13.59 -1.41 11.11
C PHE A 41 13.54 0.00 11.69
N ARG A 42 14.21 0.21 12.83
CA ARG A 42 14.53 1.55 13.31
C ARG A 42 15.86 1.98 12.70
N ALA A 43 15.92 3.22 12.23
CA ALA A 43 17.12 3.78 11.60
C ALA A 43 18.35 3.72 12.55
N GLN A 44 18.13 3.89 13.86
CA GLN A 44 19.21 3.77 14.85
C GLN A 44 19.76 2.35 14.96
N ASP A 45 18.90 1.33 14.89
CA ASP A 45 19.30 -0.08 14.96
C ASP A 45 20.10 -0.47 13.70
N LEU A 46 19.73 0.06 12.53
CA LEU A 46 20.49 -0.11 11.28
C LEU A 46 21.91 0.46 11.39
N LEU A 47 22.06 1.63 12.03
CA LEU A 47 23.38 2.24 12.27
C LEU A 47 24.23 1.47 13.29
N GLN A 48 23.59 0.71 14.18
CA GLN A 48 24.26 -0.13 15.21
C GLN A 48 24.43 -1.59 14.77
N GLU A 49 24.13 -1.92 13.51
CA GLU A 49 24.14 -3.30 12.99
C GLU A 49 23.24 -4.28 13.78
N LYS A 50 22.24 -3.77 14.51
CA LYS A 50 21.20 -4.59 15.14
C LYS A 50 20.14 -4.88 14.08
N GLN A 51 20.18 -6.10 13.55
CA GLN A 51 19.38 -6.52 12.38
C GLN A 51 18.12 -7.31 12.73
N THR A 52 17.52 -7.13 13.91
CA THR A 52 16.25 -7.80 14.22
C THR A 52 15.07 -6.90 13.86
N PRO A 53 14.54 -6.98 12.63
CA PRO A 53 13.31 -6.29 12.30
C PRO A 53 12.16 -6.87 13.11
N VAL A 54 11.11 -6.07 13.28
CA VAL A 54 9.80 -6.64 13.63
C VAL A 54 9.11 -7.06 12.35
N THR A 55 8.68 -8.32 12.31
CA THR A 55 7.92 -8.89 11.19
C THR A 55 6.43 -8.68 11.43
N LEU A 56 5.75 -8.07 10.47
CA LEU A 56 4.30 -7.89 10.43
C LEU A 56 3.74 -8.69 9.26
N ASN A 57 2.57 -9.29 9.45
CA ASN A 57 1.87 -10.01 8.38
C ASN A 57 0.80 -9.08 7.79
N ALA A 58 0.91 -8.77 6.49
CA ALA A 58 -0.05 -7.92 5.79
C ALA A 58 -1.35 -8.64 5.39
N ALA A 59 -1.50 -9.90 5.80
CA ALA A 59 -2.71 -10.70 5.68
C ALA A 59 -2.77 -11.69 6.86
N GLU A 60 -3.93 -11.80 7.53
CA GLU A 60 -4.12 -12.70 8.68
C GLU A 60 -4.24 -14.18 8.26
N GLU A 61 -4.83 -14.41 7.09
CA GLU A 61 -4.95 -15.72 6.43
C GLU A 61 -4.36 -15.56 5.03
N PRO A 62 -3.86 -16.59 4.34
CA PRO A 62 -3.48 -16.50 2.94
C PRO A 62 -4.74 -16.55 2.04
N PRO A 63 -5.29 -15.43 1.53
CA PRO A 63 -6.30 -15.50 0.49
C PRO A 63 -5.75 -16.21 -0.75
N GLN A 64 -6.64 -16.80 -1.56
CA GLN A 64 -6.30 -17.29 -2.88
C GLN A 64 -5.81 -16.11 -3.74
N GLY A 65 -4.49 -15.96 -3.89
CA GLY A 65 -3.88 -14.84 -4.60
C GLY A 65 -2.45 -14.53 -4.14
N THR A 66 -1.80 -13.60 -4.83
CA THR A 66 -0.44 -13.16 -4.50
C THR A 66 -0.46 -12.34 -3.22
N GLN A 67 0.22 -12.83 -2.19
CA GLN A 67 0.36 -12.15 -0.89
C GLN A 67 1.37 -11.00 -0.91
N GLU A 68 1.99 -10.72 -2.06
CA GLU A 68 3.07 -9.76 -2.12
C GLU A 68 2.65 -8.37 -1.63
N VAL A 69 3.52 -7.76 -0.83
CA VAL A 69 3.30 -6.38 -0.40
C VAL A 69 3.55 -5.47 -1.60
N THR A 70 2.48 -4.86 -2.12
CA THR A 70 2.51 -3.99 -3.30
C THR A 70 2.89 -2.55 -2.93
N SER A 71 2.61 -2.14 -1.70
CA SER A 71 2.93 -0.79 -1.23
C SER A 71 3.08 -0.70 0.29
N LEU A 72 3.89 0.28 0.72
CA LEU A 72 4.08 0.68 2.10
C LEU A 72 4.06 2.20 2.18
N GLU A 73 3.35 2.73 3.16
CA GLU A 73 3.11 4.16 3.27
C GLU A 73 3.02 4.59 4.74
N PHE A 74 3.77 5.63 5.12
CA PHE A 74 3.73 6.16 6.48
C PHE A 74 2.82 7.38 6.57
N LEU A 75 1.90 7.37 7.53
CA LEU A 75 1.07 8.49 7.88
C LEU A 75 1.45 9.03 9.26
N GLU A 76 1.75 10.31 9.32
CA GLU A 76 1.94 11.04 10.58
C GLU A 76 0.60 11.68 11.00
N GLN A 77 0.11 11.30 12.18
CA GLN A 77 -1.10 11.85 12.79
C GLN A 77 -0.77 12.45 14.15
N GLY A 78 -0.37 13.73 14.15
CA GLY A 78 -0.01 14.45 15.37
C GLY A 78 1.19 13.81 16.08
N SER A 79 0.92 12.97 17.08
CA SER A 79 1.96 12.24 17.82
C SER A 79 2.27 10.85 17.32
N ARG A 80 1.36 10.29 16.52
CA ARG A 80 1.40 8.90 16.13
C ARG A 80 1.96 8.76 14.75
N VAL A 81 2.72 7.69 14.56
CA VAL A 81 3.12 7.22 13.24
C VAL A 81 2.36 5.95 12.97
N VAL A 82 1.64 5.94 11.84
CA VAL A 82 0.94 4.79 11.31
C VAL A 82 1.69 4.29 10.09
N LEU A 83 1.92 2.99 10.01
CA LEU A 83 2.35 2.33 8.80
C LEU A 83 1.14 1.65 8.16
N PHE A 84 0.88 1.96 6.90
CA PHE A 84 0.01 1.19 6.05
C PHE A 84 0.82 0.21 5.22
N ALA A 85 0.33 -1.03 5.08
CA ALA A 85 0.78 -1.98 4.08
C ALA A 85 -0.39 -2.39 3.20
N CYS A 86 -0.11 -2.52 1.91
CA CYS A 86 -1.08 -2.96 0.92
C CYS A 86 -0.54 -4.19 0.21
N THR A 87 -1.41 -5.18 0.01
CA THR A 87 -1.20 -6.27 -0.94
C THR A 87 -2.12 -6.08 -2.14
N SER A 88 -2.17 -7.06 -3.04
CA SER A 88 -3.15 -7.05 -4.13
C SER A 88 -4.62 -7.10 -3.67
N ASN A 89 -4.88 -7.55 -2.44
CA ASN A 89 -6.23 -7.83 -1.93
C ASN A 89 -6.46 -7.43 -0.47
N ALA A 90 -5.48 -6.85 0.22
CA ALA A 90 -5.63 -6.42 1.60
C ALA A 90 -5.01 -5.05 1.85
N VAL A 91 -5.55 -4.36 2.85
CA VAL A 91 -4.96 -3.16 3.46
C VAL A 91 -4.88 -3.39 4.96
N CYS A 92 -3.68 -3.20 5.52
CA CYS A 92 -3.47 -3.27 6.95
C CYS A 92 -2.79 -2.00 7.45
N SER A 93 -3.06 -1.63 8.70
CA SER A 93 -2.50 -0.45 9.36
C SER A 93 -1.99 -0.80 10.75
N TRP A 94 -0.81 -0.29 11.10
CA TRP A 94 -0.23 -0.46 12.43
C TRP A 94 0.17 0.88 13.00
N GLN A 95 -0.08 1.08 14.29
CA GLN A 95 0.61 2.10 15.05
C GLN A 95 2.02 1.60 15.34
N VAL A 96 3.01 2.35 14.85
CA VAL A 96 4.42 1.97 14.96
C VAL A 96 5.19 2.78 16.00
N CYS A 97 4.71 3.98 16.38
CA CYS A 97 5.29 4.84 17.42
C CYS A 97 4.31 5.88 17.97
N ASP A 98 4.67 6.46 19.12
CA ASP A 98 4.10 7.69 19.73
C ASP A 98 5.20 8.76 19.93
N GLN A 99 4.83 10.04 20.13
CA GLN A 99 5.68 11.25 20.04
C GLN A 99 7.01 11.20 20.81
N ASN A 100 7.08 10.38 21.86
CA ASN A 100 8.25 10.30 22.72
C ASN A 100 9.34 9.35 22.19
N GLY A 101 9.16 8.76 21.00
CA GLY A 101 10.09 7.76 20.47
C GLY A 101 10.22 6.54 21.38
N GLY A 102 9.25 6.36 22.28
CA GLY A 102 9.20 5.26 23.22
C GLY A 102 9.08 3.94 22.47
N ASN A 103 9.68 2.90 23.04
CA ASN A 103 9.66 1.54 22.51
C ASN A 103 8.27 0.90 22.73
N GLN A 104 7.21 1.56 22.25
CA GLN A 104 5.85 1.07 22.41
C GLN A 104 5.64 -0.13 21.48
N GLU A 105 4.84 -1.08 21.96
CA GLU A 105 4.50 -2.30 21.26
C GLU A 105 3.75 -1.97 19.96
N LEU A 106 4.18 -2.59 18.86
CA LEU A 106 3.51 -2.48 17.57
C LEU A 106 2.07 -2.97 17.71
N ARG A 107 1.12 -2.12 17.34
CA ARG A 107 -0.31 -2.43 17.46
C ARG A 107 -0.97 -2.41 16.09
N LEU A 108 -1.56 -3.54 15.71
CA LEU A 108 -2.48 -3.61 14.57
C LEU A 108 -3.70 -2.74 14.89
N LEU A 109 -4.02 -1.82 13.98
CA LEU A 109 -5.17 -0.92 14.11
C LEU A 109 -6.36 -1.43 13.28
N ASN A 110 -6.11 -1.80 12.03
CA ASN A 110 -7.13 -2.30 11.11
C ASN A 110 -6.52 -3.30 10.11
N ALA A 111 -7.32 -4.26 9.67
CA ALA A 111 -7.03 -5.18 8.59
C ALA A 111 -8.30 -5.40 7.75
N ASP A 112 -8.26 -4.99 6.48
CA ASP A 112 -9.33 -5.17 5.51
C ASP A 112 -8.86 -6.14 4.42
N SER A 113 -9.43 -7.34 4.40
CA SER A 113 -9.17 -8.42 3.44
C SER A 113 -9.97 -8.31 2.13
N THR A 114 -10.77 -7.25 1.98
CA THR A 114 -11.52 -6.94 0.76
C THR A 114 -10.89 -5.79 -0.05
N GLY A 115 -9.87 -5.16 0.52
CA GLY A 115 -9.15 -4.01 -0.02
C GLY A 115 -8.11 -4.37 -1.07
N GLY A 116 -6.96 -3.71 -1.00
CA GLY A 116 -5.78 -3.97 -1.83
C GLY A 116 -5.71 -3.14 -3.11
N ALA A 117 -4.49 -3.04 -3.65
CA ALA A 117 -4.22 -2.42 -4.94
C ALA A 117 -2.89 -2.92 -5.52
N SER A 118 -2.76 -2.75 -6.84
CA SER A 118 -1.50 -2.95 -7.55
C SER A 118 -0.41 -1.99 -7.08
N ALA A 119 0.85 -2.35 -7.32
CA ALA A 119 1.98 -1.48 -7.03
C ALA A 119 1.83 -0.12 -7.72
N GLY A 120 2.08 0.97 -6.98
CA GLY A 120 1.94 2.34 -7.49
C GLY A 120 0.52 2.91 -7.41
N CYS A 121 -0.48 2.14 -6.98
CA CYS A 121 -1.88 2.57 -6.88
C CYS A 121 -2.32 2.98 -5.47
N THR A 122 -1.38 3.42 -4.63
CA THR A 122 -1.68 3.92 -3.29
C THR A 122 -0.93 5.22 -3.00
N CYS A 123 -1.48 6.11 -2.18
CA CYS A 123 -0.71 7.20 -1.60
C CYS A 123 -1.33 7.73 -0.31
N ILE A 124 -0.53 8.27 0.62
CA ILE A 124 -1.05 9.01 1.77
C ILE A 124 -1.61 10.36 1.35
N PHE A 125 -2.79 10.71 1.88
CA PHE A 125 -3.38 12.03 1.75
C PHE A 125 -3.60 12.67 3.13
N PRO A 126 -2.64 13.48 3.62
CA PRO A 126 -2.69 14.02 4.99
C PRO A 126 -3.91 14.89 5.29
N GLY A 127 -4.47 15.57 4.29
CA GLY A 127 -5.68 16.39 4.46
C GLY A 127 -6.91 15.57 4.87
N MET A 128 -6.91 14.26 4.62
CA MET A 128 -7.95 13.32 5.05
C MET A 128 -7.47 12.38 6.16
N ASN A 129 -6.21 12.48 6.59
CA ASN A 129 -5.59 11.53 7.51
C ASN A 129 -5.75 10.06 7.07
N ALA A 130 -5.71 9.82 5.77
CA ALA A 130 -6.07 8.53 5.17
C ALA A 130 -5.04 8.06 4.13
N LEU A 131 -4.99 6.75 3.93
CA LEU A 131 -4.40 6.13 2.74
C LEU A 131 -5.44 6.16 1.61
N LEU A 132 -5.05 6.62 0.43
CA LEU A 132 -5.85 6.47 -0.78
C LEU A 132 -5.42 5.20 -1.52
N VAL A 133 -6.39 4.43 -1.99
CA VAL A 133 -6.19 3.14 -2.67
C VAL A 133 -7.00 3.16 -3.97
N ALA A 134 -6.32 3.15 -5.11
CA ALA A 134 -6.94 3.19 -6.43
C ALA A 134 -7.17 1.77 -6.96
N LYS A 135 -8.44 1.44 -7.24
CA LYS A 135 -8.88 0.19 -7.88
C LYS A 135 -9.57 0.52 -9.21
N ALA A 136 -9.91 -0.52 -9.97
CA ALA A 136 -10.45 -0.37 -11.33
C ALA A 136 -11.69 0.54 -11.41
N ASP A 137 -12.52 0.54 -10.37
CA ASP A 137 -13.84 1.19 -10.31
C ASP A 137 -13.87 2.48 -9.47
N ALA A 138 -12.93 2.66 -8.54
CA ALA A 138 -12.92 3.81 -7.65
C ALA A 138 -11.55 4.09 -7.02
N VAL A 139 -11.45 5.26 -6.39
CA VAL A 139 -10.42 5.57 -5.40
C VAL A 139 -11.06 5.50 -4.01
N PHE A 140 -10.56 4.61 -3.17
CA PHE A 140 -11.02 4.39 -1.81
C PHE A 140 -10.14 5.13 -0.81
N ALA A 141 -10.73 5.63 0.28
CA ALA A 141 -9.99 6.24 1.38
C ALA A 141 -10.06 5.34 2.63
N TYR A 142 -8.89 5.03 3.17
CA TYR A 142 -8.68 4.16 4.31
C TYR A 142 -8.21 4.95 5.52
N ASP A 143 -9.01 4.97 6.57
CA ASP A 143 -8.60 5.45 7.90
C ASP A 143 -7.82 4.35 8.64
N PRO A 144 -6.81 4.72 9.44
CA PRO A 144 -6.02 3.74 10.19
C PRO A 144 -6.83 2.82 11.12
N GLN A 145 -7.92 3.28 11.71
CA GLN A 145 -8.71 2.54 12.71
C GLN A 145 -9.99 1.97 12.09
N GLU A 146 -10.72 2.79 11.33
CA GLU A 146 -12.03 2.43 10.77
C GLU A 146 -11.92 1.64 9.46
N GLY A 147 -10.75 1.64 8.80
CA GLY A 147 -10.57 0.99 7.51
C GLY A 147 -11.19 1.80 6.37
N ASN A 148 -11.82 1.13 5.40
CA ASN A 148 -12.42 1.80 4.24
C ASN A 148 -13.60 2.70 4.65
N MET A 149 -13.46 4.02 4.47
CA MET A 149 -14.47 5.00 4.86
C MET A 149 -15.33 5.50 3.71
N SER A 150 -14.74 5.62 2.51
CA SER A 150 -15.39 6.28 1.38
C SER A 150 -14.78 5.87 0.05
N ALA A 151 -15.53 6.07 -1.02
CA ALA A 151 -15.12 5.80 -2.38
C ALA A 151 -15.49 6.98 -3.29
N MET A 152 -14.55 7.38 -4.14
CA MET A 152 -14.79 8.27 -5.28
C MET A 152 -14.82 7.43 -6.55
N PRO A 153 -16.00 7.21 -7.18
CA PRO A 153 -16.10 6.46 -8.42
C PRO A 153 -15.22 7.08 -9.49
N LEU A 154 -14.46 6.23 -10.16
CA LEU A 154 -13.58 6.62 -11.25
C LEU A 154 -13.31 5.36 -12.07
N ASP A 155 -13.72 5.34 -13.32
CA ASP A 155 -13.53 4.18 -14.19
C ASP A 155 -12.10 4.08 -14.74
N GLY A 156 -11.78 2.92 -15.31
CA GLY A 156 -10.52 2.65 -16.02
C GLY A 156 -9.48 1.91 -15.18
N GLU A 157 -8.59 1.20 -15.85
CA GLU A 157 -7.52 0.47 -15.18
C GLU A 157 -6.52 1.44 -14.54
N LYS A 158 -6.35 1.38 -13.21
CA LYS A 158 -5.48 2.29 -12.48
C LYS A 158 -4.06 1.77 -12.51
N VAL A 159 -3.14 2.62 -12.97
CA VAL A 159 -1.72 2.28 -13.09
C VAL A 159 -0.88 3.07 -12.09
N ILE A 160 -1.25 4.34 -11.83
CA ILE A 160 -0.53 5.20 -10.89
C ILE A 160 -1.53 6.04 -10.10
N LEU A 161 -1.35 6.10 -8.79
CA LEU A 161 -1.95 7.08 -7.91
C LEU A 161 -0.83 7.84 -7.21
N LYS A 162 -0.82 9.17 -7.34
CA LYS A 162 0.23 10.00 -6.73
C LYS A 162 -0.33 11.28 -6.15
N ARG A 163 0.08 11.59 -4.91
CA ARG A 163 -0.21 12.88 -4.27
C ARG A 163 0.77 13.96 -4.73
N PHE A 164 0.21 15.15 -4.94
CA PHE A 164 0.91 16.41 -5.15
C PHE A 164 0.36 17.47 -4.19
N LYS A 165 1.07 17.70 -3.08
CA LYS A 165 0.66 18.66 -2.03
C LYS A 165 -0.78 18.42 -1.56
N SER A 166 -1.73 19.22 -2.06
CA SER A 166 -3.15 19.26 -1.70
C SER A 166 -4.08 18.54 -2.68
N TYR A 167 -3.56 17.95 -3.75
CA TYR A 167 -4.33 17.16 -4.70
C TYR A 167 -3.64 15.82 -4.96
N PHE A 168 -4.33 14.90 -5.62
CA PHE A 168 -3.74 13.68 -6.15
C PHE A 168 -4.09 13.55 -7.62
N ALA A 169 -3.25 12.83 -8.36
CA ALA A 169 -3.48 12.47 -9.75
C ALA A 169 -3.60 10.96 -9.86
N VAL A 170 -4.49 10.53 -10.73
CA VAL A 170 -4.69 9.13 -11.09
C VAL A 170 -4.36 8.99 -12.57
N VAL A 171 -3.49 8.04 -12.90
CA VAL A 171 -3.20 7.67 -14.29
C VAL A 171 -3.95 6.38 -14.58
N THR A 172 -4.80 6.44 -15.60
CA THR A 172 -5.56 5.30 -16.10
C THR A 172 -4.97 4.82 -17.42
N ALA A 173 -4.88 3.51 -17.61
CA ALA A 173 -4.69 2.95 -18.93
C ALA A 173 -6.06 2.84 -19.62
N ASP A 174 -6.16 3.38 -20.83
CA ASP A 174 -7.29 3.06 -21.69
C ASP A 174 -7.16 1.59 -22.06
N SER A 175 -8.09 0.77 -21.57
CA SER A 175 -8.32 -0.53 -22.16
C SER A 175 -8.92 -0.26 -23.54
N ALA A 176 -8.06 -0.17 -24.55
CA ALA A 176 -8.49 -0.26 -25.93
C ALA A 176 -9.04 -1.66 -26.17
N ALA A 177 -10.24 -1.93 -25.64
CA ALA A 177 -11.12 -2.87 -26.26
C ALA A 177 -11.38 -2.31 -27.66
N LEU A 178 -10.63 -2.80 -28.65
CA LEU A 178 -10.99 -2.64 -30.04
C LEU A 178 -12.49 -2.95 -30.13
N PRO A 179 -13.35 -2.06 -30.65
CA PRO A 179 -14.74 -2.38 -30.82
C PRO A 179 -14.78 -3.61 -31.74
N ALA A 180 -15.23 -4.74 -31.18
CA ALA A 180 -15.57 -5.90 -31.98
C ALA A 180 -16.73 -5.44 -32.88
N PHE A 181 -16.42 -5.08 -34.12
CA PHE A 181 -17.41 -4.94 -35.17
C PHE A 181 -18.02 -6.32 -35.37
N SER A 182 -19.12 -6.60 -34.67
CA SER A 182 -20.01 -7.70 -35.00
C SER A 182 -20.73 -7.35 -36.30
N SER A 183 -20.12 -7.70 -37.42
CA SER A 183 -20.82 -7.73 -38.70
C SER A 183 -21.80 -8.90 -38.68
N THR A 184 -23.01 -8.68 -38.16
CA THR A 184 -24.15 -9.52 -38.51
C THR A 184 -24.68 -9.07 -39.87
N PRO A 185 -24.54 -9.85 -40.95
CA PRO A 185 -25.24 -9.56 -42.18
C PRO A 185 -26.73 -9.74 -41.93
N SER A 186 -27.48 -8.63 -41.98
CA SER A 186 -28.93 -8.62 -42.06
C SER A 186 -29.36 -9.31 -43.37
N SER A 187 -29.83 -10.56 -43.27
CA SER A 187 -30.51 -11.24 -44.36
C SER A 187 -31.97 -10.78 -44.39
N MET A 188 -32.31 -10.02 -45.43
CA MET A 188 -33.69 -9.61 -45.71
C MET A 188 -34.43 -10.81 -46.35
N PRO A 189 -35.62 -11.21 -45.86
CA PRO A 189 -36.40 -12.27 -46.50
C PRO A 189 -37.06 -11.76 -47.77
N LYS A 190 -36.92 -12.51 -48.87
CA LYS A 190 -37.71 -12.31 -50.10
C LYS A 190 -39.15 -12.76 -49.84
N GLN A 191 -40.11 -11.84 -49.99
CA GLN A 191 -41.52 -12.21 -50.14
C GLN A 191 -41.78 -12.68 -51.57
N THR A 192 -42.37 -13.86 -51.68
CA THR A 192 -43.16 -14.34 -52.83
C THR A 192 -44.53 -14.71 -52.32
#